data_AF-A0A0K0MR22-F1
#
_entry.id   AF-A0A0K0MR22-F1
#
_cell.length_a   1.000
_cell.length_b   1.000
_cell.length_c   1.000
_cell.angle_alpha   90.00
_cell.angle_beta   90.00
_cell.angle_gamma   90.00
#
_symmetry.space_group_name_H-M   'P 1'
#
loop_
_entity.id
_entity.type
_entity.pdbx_description
1 polymer ?
#
loop_
_entity_poly.entity_id
_entity_poly.type
_entity_poly.pdbx_seq_one_letter_code
_entity_poly.pdbx_strand_id
1 'polypeptide(L)'
;WTMGLNQHTRGVWVNGLVYNIHLLMGKISEPGNSPFSLTGRPSACGTAREVGTFSHRLPADLVVSIKVHRDFAEKIWKLPEGTIPEKPGYHAVLQNRMLKDGKLNAYWVMCNNNMQAAANLSEEGYPGYRNPDNFIVVSDPYPTITAISADLILPTAMWVEKEG
;
A
#
# COMPACT_ATOMS: atom_id res chain seq x y z
N TRP A 1 -13.06 -10.20 11.22
CA TRP A 1 -11.70 -10.24 11.83
C TRP A 1 -10.91 -9.00 11.41
N THR A 2 -9.82 -8.65 12.12
CA THR A 2 -8.90 -7.53 11.77
C THR A 2 -7.44 -8.00 11.75
N MET A 3 -6.53 -7.32 12.45
CA MET A 3 -5.09 -7.54 12.39
C MET A 3 -4.65 -8.87 12.98
N GLY A 4 -5.39 -9.44 13.93
CA GLY A 4 -5.07 -10.77 14.48
C GLY A 4 -4.99 -11.88 13.43
N LEU A 5 -5.71 -11.74 12.30
CA LEU A 5 -5.61 -12.65 11.16
C LEU A 5 -4.73 -12.08 10.03
N ASN A 6 -4.72 -10.75 9.85
CA ASN A 6 -4.07 -10.12 8.71
C ASN A 6 -2.55 -9.94 8.89
N GLN A 7 -2.09 -9.57 10.10
CA GLN A 7 -0.68 -9.41 10.44
C GLN A 7 -0.09 -10.76 10.88
N HIS A 8 -0.10 -11.72 9.96
CA HIS A 8 0.29 -13.10 10.22
C HIS A 8 1.08 -13.66 9.05
N THR A 9 2.12 -14.46 9.32
CA THR A 9 2.97 -15.10 8.29
C THR A 9 2.22 -16.08 7.39
N ARG A 10 0.99 -16.45 7.79
CA ARG A 10 0.01 -17.26 7.03
C ARG A 10 -1.34 -16.56 6.87
N GLY A 11 -1.39 -15.22 6.94
CA GLY A 11 -2.64 -14.47 7.02
C GLY A 11 -3.60 -14.76 5.87
N VAL A 12 -3.09 -14.92 4.65
CA VAL A 12 -3.90 -15.30 3.47
C VAL A 12 -4.61 -16.65 3.70
N TRP A 13 -3.91 -17.65 4.23
CA TRP A 13 -4.49 -18.96 4.49
C TRP A 13 -5.55 -18.91 5.58
N VAL A 14 -5.29 -18.20 6.67
CA VAL A 14 -6.26 -18.10 7.77
C VAL A 14 -7.53 -17.37 7.30
N ASN A 15 -7.40 -16.34 6.46
CA ASN A 15 -8.54 -15.71 5.80
C ASN A 15 -9.34 -16.73 4.97
N GLY A 16 -8.67 -17.52 4.12
CA GLY A 16 -9.30 -18.58 3.32
C GLY A 16 -10.01 -19.65 4.18
N LEU A 17 -9.39 -20.07 5.28
CA LEU A 17 -9.99 -21.04 6.21
C LEU A 17 -11.27 -20.52 6.87
N VAL A 18 -11.32 -19.23 7.23
CA VAL A 18 -12.55 -18.61 7.76
C VAL A 18 -13.66 -18.65 6.71
N TYR A 19 -13.35 -18.36 5.44
CA TYR A 19 -14.33 -18.50 4.36
C TYR A 19 -14.78 -19.95 4.17
N ASN A 20 -13.87 -20.93 4.19
CA ASN A 20 -14.23 -22.35 4.04
C ASN A 20 -15.29 -22.79 5.05
N ILE A 21 -15.18 -22.36 6.32
CA ILE A 21 -16.18 -22.67 7.35
C ILE A 21 -17.56 -22.10 6.98
N HIS A 22 -17.61 -20.85 6.51
CA HIS A 22 -18.87 -20.19 6.14
C HIS A 22 -19.48 -20.82 4.88
N LEU A 23 -18.65 -21.14 3.89
CA LEU A 23 -19.08 -21.80 2.65
C LEU A 23 -19.61 -23.22 2.93
N LEU A 24 -18.97 -23.99 3.81
CA LEU A 24 -19.45 -25.32 4.21
C LEU A 24 -20.82 -25.28 4.91
N MET A 25 -21.11 -24.22 5.64
CA MET A 25 -22.39 -24.04 6.32
C MET A 25 -23.45 -23.30 5.47
N GLY A 26 -23.10 -22.83 4.26
CA GLY A 26 -23.97 -21.97 3.45
C GLY A 26 -24.24 -20.59 4.06
N LYS A 27 -23.38 -20.12 4.97
CA LYS A 27 -23.56 -18.90 5.76
C LYS A 27 -22.87 -17.69 5.11
N ILE A 28 -23.43 -17.20 4.00
CA ILE A 28 -22.84 -16.12 3.21
C ILE A 28 -23.90 -15.29 2.49
N SER A 29 -23.65 -13.98 2.35
CA SER A 29 -24.45 -13.06 1.53
C SER A 29 -25.93 -12.91 1.94
N GLU A 30 -26.24 -13.16 3.21
CA GLU A 30 -27.56 -12.95 3.79
C GLU A 30 -27.50 -11.91 4.93
N PRO A 31 -28.57 -11.14 5.18
CA PRO A 31 -28.60 -10.18 6.28
C PRO A 31 -28.28 -10.84 7.64
N GLY A 32 -27.22 -10.37 8.29
CA GLY A 32 -26.76 -10.93 9.57
C GLY A 32 -25.98 -12.24 9.48
N ASN A 33 -25.73 -12.77 8.27
CA ASN A 33 -25.15 -14.10 8.06
C ASN A 33 -24.05 -14.07 6.98
N SER A 34 -22.85 -13.61 7.34
CA SER A 34 -21.71 -13.51 6.41
C SER A 34 -20.36 -13.38 7.13
N PRO A 35 -19.27 -13.93 6.58
CA PRO A 35 -17.92 -13.61 7.05
C PRO A 35 -17.58 -12.14 6.76
N PHE A 36 -17.07 -11.42 7.76
CA PHE A 36 -16.78 -9.98 7.62
C PHE A 36 -15.33 -9.64 7.99
N SER A 37 -14.54 -9.28 6.96
CA SER A 37 -13.19 -8.73 7.12
C SER A 37 -13.27 -7.24 7.42
N LEU A 38 -12.85 -6.86 8.62
CA LEU A 38 -12.92 -5.49 9.11
C LEU A 38 -11.68 -4.71 8.67
N THR A 39 -11.90 -3.50 8.15
CA THR A 39 -10.86 -2.60 7.69
C THR A 39 -10.57 -1.55 8.76
N GLY A 40 -9.30 -1.33 9.08
CA GLY A 40 -8.90 -0.43 10.17
C GLY A 40 -8.78 1.05 9.77
N ARG A 41 -8.12 1.34 8.63
CA ARG A 41 -7.96 2.72 8.14
C ARG A 41 -9.22 3.18 7.41
N PRO A 42 -9.60 4.48 7.52
CA PRO A 42 -10.89 4.99 7.03
C PRO A 42 -11.13 4.74 5.54
N SER A 43 -10.12 4.94 4.69
CA SER A 43 -10.22 4.70 3.24
C SER A 43 -9.22 3.65 2.73
N ALA A 44 -8.92 2.62 3.54
CA ALA A 44 -8.14 1.49 3.03
C ALA A 44 -8.92 0.68 1.99
N CYS A 45 -10.27 0.64 2.06
CA CYS A 45 -11.11 0.10 0.97
C CYS A 45 -11.14 1.06 -0.22
N GLY A 46 -11.79 2.22 -0.05
CA GLY A 46 -12.08 3.17 -1.14
C GLY A 46 -10.87 3.71 -1.88
N THR A 47 -9.78 4.03 -1.16
CA THR A 47 -8.57 4.55 -1.80
C THR A 47 -7.59 3.44 -2.10
N ALA A 48 -7.06 2.75 -1.08
CA ALA A 48 -5.93 1.85 -1.33
C ALA A 48 -6.32 0.65 -2.20
N ARG A 49 -7.42 -0.04 -1.86
CA ARG A 49 -7.83 -1.29 -2.52
C ARG A 49 -8.57 -1.06 -3.83
N GLU A 50 -9.53 -0.14 -3.85
CA GLU A 50 -10.40 0.11 -5.00
C GLU A 50 -9.69 0.93 -6.10
N VAL A 51 -8.98 2.01 -5.75
CA VAL A 51 -8.11 2.74 -6.71
C VAL A 51 -6.85 1.93 -7.03
N GLY A 52 -6.41 1.06 -6.13
CA GLY A 52 -5.30 0.14 -6.38
C GLY A 52 -3.92 0.78 -6.21
N THR A 53 -3.71 1.51 -5.11
CA THR A 53 -2.41 2.14 -4.78
C THR A 53 -1.39 1.13 -4.25
N PHE A 54 -1.22 0.02 -4.97
CA PHE A 54 -0.30 -1.07 -4.66
C PHE A 54 0.61 -1.33 -5.84
N SER A 55 1.79 -1.89 -5.57
CA SER A 55 2.83 -2.09 -6.57
C SER A 55 2.48 -3.02 -7.74
N HIS A 56 1.36 -3.76 -7.65
CA HIS A 56 0.92 -4.74 -8.64
C HIS A 56 -0.46 -4.40 -9.26
N ARG A 57 -1.02 -3.23 -8.94
CA ARG A 57 -2.44 -2.93 -9.14
C ARG A 57 -2.68 -1.79 -10.13
N LEU A 58 -3.85 -1.85 -10.72
CA LEU A 58 -4.54 -0.78 -11.43
C LEU A 58 -5.93 -0.60 -10.77
N PRO A 59 -6.68 0.48 -11.07
CA PRO A 59 -8.00 0.70 -10.50
C PRO A 59 -9.00 -0.43 -10.79
N ALA A 60 -10.00 -0.60 -9.93
CA ALA A 60 -11.13 -1.52 -10.12
C ALA A 60 -10.74 -3.00 -10.26
N ASP A 61 -9.96 -3.49 -9.32
CA ASP A 61 -9.47 -4.87 -9.28
C ASP A 61 -8.49 -5.34 -10.38
N LEU A 62 -8.13 -4.42 -11.27
CA LEU A 62 -7.17 -4.67 -12.32
C LEU A 62 -5.74 -4.82 -11.77
N VAL A 63 -4.90 -5.53 -12.53
CA VAL A 63 -3.52 -5.85 -12.16
C VAL A 63 -2.58 -5.58 -13.31
N VAL A 64 -1.39 -5.10 -12.99
CA VAL A 64 -0.39 -4.70 -13.99
C VAL A 64 0.14 -5.89 -14.80
N SER A 65 0.07 -7.11 -14.28
CA SER A 65 0.60 -8.30 -14.97
C SER A 65 -0.24 -8.75 -16.18
N ILE A 66 -1.48 -8.29 -16.32
CA ILE A 66 -2.39 -8.72 -17.38
C ILE A 66 -2.44 -7.64 -18.47
N LYS A 67 -2.07 -7.99 -19.72
CA LYS A 67 -1.98 -7.02 -20.83
C LYS A 67 -3.29 -6.28 -21.06
N VAL A 68 -4.43 -6.99 -21.14
CA VAL A 68 -5.74 -6.36 -21.38
C VAL A 68 -6.13 -5.35 -20.29
N HIS A 69 -5.65 -5.52 -19.06
CA HIS A 69 -5.85 -4.55 -17.98
C HIS A 69 -5.04 -3.28 -18.20
N ARG A 70 -3.77 -3.43 -18.63
CA ARG A 70 -2.92 -2.29 -18.99
C ARG A 70 -3.46 -1.55 -20.20
N ASP A 71 -3.82 -2.27 -21.27
CA ASP A 71 -4.37 -1.68 -22.50
C ASP A 71 -5.63 -0.84 -22.21
N PHE A 72 -6.51 -1.35 -21.32
CA PHE A 72 -7.69 -0.61 -20.88
C PHE A 72 -7.34 0.70 -20.16
N ALA A 73 -6.40 0.65 -19.21
CA ALA A 73 -5.96 1.83 -18.46
C ALA A 73 -5.23 2.84 -19.36
N GLU A 74 -4.32 2.38 -20.23
CA GLU A 74 -3.58 3.21 -21.19
C GLU A 74 -4.53 3.95 -22.14
N LYS A 75 -5.57 3.27 -22.63
CA LYS A 75 -6.60 3.89 -23.48
C LYS A 75 -7.35 5.01 -22.75
N ILE A 76 -7.75 4.79 -21.50
CA ILE A 76 -8.46 5.81 -20.70
C ILE A 76 -7.54 7.00 -20.41
N TRP A 77 -6.29 6.73 -20.04
CA TRP A 77 -5.29 7.75 -19.71
C TRP A 77 -4.62 8.37 -20.93
N LYS A 78 -4.96 7.93 -22.14
CA LYS A 78 -4.40 8.39 -23.41
C LYS A 78 -2.87 8.27 -23.46
N LEU A 79 -2.35 7.15 -22.95
CA LEU A 79 -0.93 6.81 -22.98
C LEU A 79 -0.60 5.99 -24.24
N PRO A 80 0.65 6.07 -24.73
CA PRO A 80 1.15 5.12 -25.73
C PRO A 80 1.03 3.67 -25.22
N GLU A 81 0.83 2.73 -26.15
CA GLU A 81 0.78 1.30 -25.82
C GLU A 81 2.08 0.85 -25.14
N GLY A 82 1.96 0.11 -24.04
CA GLY A 82 3.09 -0.45 -23.30
C GLY A 82 3.80 0.53 -22.36
N THR A 83 3.21 1.70 -22.11
CA THR A 83 3.73 2.67 -21.13
C THR A 83 3.65 2.15 -19.70
N ILE A 84 2.60 1.39 -19.36
CA ILE A 84 2.42 0.83 -18.02
C ILE A 84 3.31 -0.41 -17.87
N PRO A 85 4.21 -0.46 -16.86
CA PRO A 85 5.07 -1.62 -16.63
C PRO A 85 4.27 -2.87 -16.28
N GLU A 86 4.64 -4.02 -16.85
CA GLU A 86 4.00 -5.30 -16.53
C GLU A 86 4.47 -5.92 -15.21
N LYS A 87 5.71 -5.60 -14.81
CA LYS A 87 6.36 -6.16 -13.64
C LYS A 87 5.88 -5.40 -12.40
N PRO A 88 5.33 -6.09 -11.37
CA PRO A 88 5.04 -5.47 -10.10
C PRO A 88 6.26 -4.74 -9.51
N GLY A 89 6.02 -3.52 -9.02
CA GLY A 89 7.03 -2.74 -8.31
C GLY A 89 7.30 -3.25 -6.89
N TYR A 90 8.10 -2.48 -6.15
CA TYR A 90 8.46 -2.81 -4.77
C TYR A 90 7.28 -2.63 -3.80
N HIS A 91 6.94 -3.68 -3.05
CA HIS A 91 5.98 -3.59 -1.93
C HIS A 91 6.65 -2.98 -0.69
N ALA A 92 5.89 -2.55 0.32
CA ALA A 92 6.39 -1.75 1.45
C ALA A 92 7.70 -2.25 2.10
N VAL A 93 7.77 -3.52 2.49
CA VAL A 93 9.02 -4.10 3.08
C VAL A 93 10.16 -4.15 2.07
N LEU A 94 9.87 -4.43 0.79
CA LEU A 94 10.88 -4.45 -0.26
C LEU A 94 11.39 -3.04 -0.57
N GLN A 95 10.55 -2.01 -0.47
CA GLN A 95 10.99 -0.61 -0.61
C GLN A 95 12.07 -0.27 0.43
N ASN A 96 11.89 -0.65 1.70
CA ASN A 96 12.90 -0.43 2.74
C ASN A 96 14.22 -1.15 2.43
N ARG A 97 14.16 -2.40 1.95
CA ARG A 97 15.36 -3.15 1.51
C ARG A 97 16.05 -2.47 0.33
N MET A 98 15.28 -2.04 -0.68
CA MET A 98 15.84 -1.40 -1.86
C MET A 98 16.41 0.00 -1.54
N LEU A 99 15.86 0.70 -0.56
CA LEU A 99 16.45 1.94 -0.02
C LEU A 99 17.80 1.64 0.64
N LYS A 100 17.85 0.67 1.55
CA LYS A 100 19.09 0.25 2.20
C LYS A 100 20.16 -0.16 1.19
N ASP A 101 19.78 -0.95 0.19
CA ASP A 101 20.67 -1.47 -0.86
C ASP A 101 21.04 -0.42 -1.93
N GLY A 102 20.55 0.82 -1.82
CA GLY A 102 20.82 1.89 -2.80
C GLY A 102 20.23 1.63 -4.19
N LYS A 103 19.18 0.79 -4.29
CA LYS A 103 18.46 0.45 -5.53
C LYS A 103 17.21 1.31 -5.75
N LEU A 104 16.72 1.97 -4.69
CA LEU A 104 15.63 2.94 -4.74
C LEU A 104 16.17 4.26 -4.19
N ASN A 105 16.52 5.20 -5.06
CA ASN A 105 17.25 6.40 -4.68
C ASN A 105 16.38 7.66 -4.61
N ALA A 106 15.12 7.59 -5.04
CA ALA A 106 14.15 8.66 -4.88
C ALA A 106 12.88 8.08 -4.27
N TYR A 107 12.48 8.59 -3.10
CA TYR A 107 11.35 8.03 -2.38
C TYR A 107 10.50 9.12 -1.75
N TRP A 108 9.23 9.16 -2.15
CA TRP A 108 8.26 10.12 -1.65
C TRP A 108 7.18 9.43 -0.81
N VAL A 109 7.18 9.73 0.48
CA VAL A 109 6.20 9.25 1.46
C VAL A 109 5.09 10.28 1.59
N MET A 110 3.85 9.86 1.41
CA MET A 110 2.67 10.72 1.54
C MET A 110 1.71 10.14 2.57
N CYS A 111 1.25 10.96 3.52
CA CYS A 111 0.23 10.59 4.52
C CYS A 111 0.58 9.30 5.30
N ASN A 112 1.86 9.14 5.68
CA ASN A 112 2.34 7.94 6.36
C ASN A 112 3.56 8.21 7.27
N ASN A 113 3.49 7.75 8.51
CA ASN A 113 4.59 7.79 9.48
C ASN A 113 5.33 6.43 9.54
N ASN A 114 5.84 5.98 8.40
CA ASN A 114 6.40 4.63 8.21
C ASN A 114 7.66 4.35 9.07
N MET A 115 8.46 5.35 9.42
CA MET A 115 9.61 5.18 10.31
C MET A 115 9.20 4.80 11.74
N GLN A 116 7.99 5.16 12.16
CA GLN A 116 7.44 4.72 13.45
C GLN A 116 6.60 3.45 13.33
N ALA A 117 5.90 3.27 12.20
CA ALA A 117 4.90 2.20 12.03
C ALA A 117 5.44 0.91 11.39
N ALA A 118 6.52 0.97 10.60
CA ALA A 118 7.07 -0.20 9.92
C ALA A 118 7.77 -1.13 10.90
N ALA A 119 7.75 -2.42 10.58
CA ALA A 119 8.59 -3.38 11.28
C ALA A 119 10.06 -3.17 10.94
N ASN A 120 10.93 -3.52 11.90
CA ASN A 120 12.37 -3.58 11.73
C ASN A 120 13.00 -2.25 11.24
N LEU A 121 12.75 -1.19 12.00
CA LEU A 121 13.29 0.14 11.76
C LEU A 121 14.83 0.13 11.67
N SER A 122 15.50 -0.51 12.61
CA SER A 122 16.94 -0.40 12.79
C SER A 122 17.75 -1.11 11.70
N GLU A 123 17.24 -2.20 11.12
CA GLU A 123 18.01 -2.95 10.10
C GLU A 123 17.78 -2.42 8.69
N GLU A 124 16.57 -1.97 8.35
CA GLU A 124 16.18 -1.65 6.97
C GLU A 124 15.72 -0.20 6.80
N GLY A 125 14.73 0.22 7.59
CA GLY A 125 14.11 1.54 7.44
C GLY A 125 15.08 2.69 7.64
N TYR A 126 15.68 2.79 8.83
CA TYR A 126 16.56 3.91 9.18
C TYR A 126 17.85 3.94 8.35
N PRO A 127 18.59 2.83 8.16
CA PRO A 127 19.75 2.82 7.27
C PRO A 127 19.40 3.20 5.83
N GLY A 128 18.24 2.77 5.33
CA GLY A 128 17.78 3.12 3.99
C GLY A 128 17.40 4.59 3.83
N TYR A 129 16.68 5.17 4.79
CA TYR A 129 16.27 6.59 4.73
C TYR A 129 17.45 7.55 4.93
N ARG A 130 18.51 7.11 5.62
CA ARG A 130 19.72 7.91 5.86
C ARG A 130 20.88 7.54 4.94
N ASN A 131 20.66 6.68 3.96
CA ASN A 131 21.66 6.37 2.95
C ASN A 131 21.92 7.64 2.11
N PRO A 132 23.18 8.12 1.99
CA PRO A 132 23.50 9.34 1.25
C PRO A 132 23.18 9.27 -0.25
N ASP A 133 23.02 8.08 -0.81
CA ASP A 133 22.62 7.88 -2.22
C ASP A 133 21.11 8.07 -2.45
N ASN A 134 20.33 8.22 -1.37
CA ASN A 134 18.87 8.33 -1.44
C ASN A 134 18.40 9.75 -1.14
N PHE A 135 17.32 10.15 -1.80
CA PHE A 135 16.61 11.40 -1.54
C PHE A 135 15.19 11.11 -1.09
N ILE A 136 14.89 11.45 0.16
CA ILE A 136 13.62 11.15 0.82
C ILE A 136 12.77 12.42 0.94
N VAL A 137 11.56 12.37 0.39
CA VAL A 137 10.55 13.42 0.51
C VAL A 137 9.42 12.93 1.39
N VAL A 138 8.96 13.76 2.33
CA VAL A 138 7.80 13.46 3.19
C VAL A 138 6.77 14.57 3.11
N SER A 139 5.54 14.20 2.77
CA SER A 139 4.37 15.08 2.82
C SER A 139 3.52 14.74 4.04
N ASP A 140 3.57 15.62 5.05
CA ASP A 140 2.89 15.43 6.34
C ASP A 140 2.49 16.80 6.95
N PRO A 141 1.33 16.92 7.61
CA PRO A 141 0.97 18.11 8.37
C PRO A 141 1.82 18.34 9.63
N TYR A 142 2.47 17.29 10.16
CA TYR A 142 3.25 17.35 11.40
C TYR A 142 4.71 16.92 11.20
N PRO A 143 5.64 17.37 12.06
CA PRO A 143 7.01 16.89 12.07
C PRO A 143 7.11 15.49 12.69
N THR A 144 6.60 14.47 11.99
CA THR A 144 6.61 13.07 12.43
C THR A 144 8.01 12.45 12.46
N ILE A 145 8.16 11.24 13.04
CA ILE A 145 9.42 10.48 13.04
C ILE A 145 9.91 10.21 11.60
N THR A 146 8.99 9.96 10.67
CA THR A 146 9.34 9.88 9.24
C THR A 146 9.81 11.22 8.70
N ALA A 147 9.10 12.32 9.00
CA ALA A 147 9.45 13.64 8.49
C ALA A 147 10.84 14.09 8.95
N ILE A 148 11.18 13.91 10.23
CA ILE A 148 12.52 14.26 10.75
C ILE A 148 13.64 13.36 10.21
N SER A 149 13.30 12.22 9.60
CA SER A 149 14.26 11.31 8.96
C SER A 149 14.45 11.62 7.46
N ALA A 150 13.70 12.57 6.90
CA ALA A 150 13.68 12.90 5.48
C ALA A 150 14.67 14.01 5.11
N ASP A 151 14.88 14.20 3.80
CA ASP A 151 15.74 15.27 3.26
C ASP A 151 14.92 16.49 2.82
N LEU A 152 13.66 16.28 2.43
CA LEU A 152 12.70 17.34 2.12
C LEU A 152 11.35 17.08 2.80
N ILE A 153 10.83 18.08 3.52
CA ILE A 153 9.52 18.03 4.15
C ILE A 153 8.58 19.00 3.43
N LEU A 154 7.44 18.50 2.98
CA LEU A 154 6.41 19.27 2.30
C LEU A 154 5.20 19.45 3.23
N PRO A 155 4.91 20.68 3.73
CA PRO A 155 3.74 20.92 4.55
C PRO A 155 2.46 20.61 3.74
N THR A 156 1.56 19.81 4.32
CA THR A 156 0.44 19.23 3.58
C THR A 156 -0.89 19.50 4.27
N ALA A 157 -1.89 19.97 3.50
CA ALA A 157 -3.24 20.18 3.98
C ALA A 157 -3.91 18.85 4.43
N MET A 158 -4.64 18.87 5.54
CA MET A 158 -5.20 17.69 6.18
C MET A 158 -6.72 17.74 6.35
N TRP A 159 -7.34 16.55 6.27
CA TRP A 159 -8.76 16.32 6.57
C TRP A 159 -9.71 17.37 5.94
N VAL A 160 -10.43 18.16 6.74
CA VAL A 160 -11.44 19.13 6.30
C VAL A 160 -10.87 20.39 5.64
N GLU A 161 -9.55 20.53 5.57
CA GLU A 161 -8.89 21.61 4.81
C GLU A 161 -9.04 21.43 3.29
N LYS A 162 -9.57 20.27 2.85
CA LYS A 162 -9.84 19.94 1.44
C LYS A 162 -11.10 19.08 1.30
N GLU A 163 -11.63 19.03 0.08
CA GLU A 163 -12.63 18.03 -0.31
C GLU A 163 -11.99 16.64 -0.46
N GLY A 164 -12.75 15.59 -0.19
CA GLY A 164 -12.28 14.19 -0.19
C GLY A 164 -13.37 13.21 -0.57
#